data_AF-A0A2E7ZXW8-F1
#
_entry.id   AF-A0A2E7ZXW8-F1
#
_cell.length_a   1.000
_cell.length_b   1.000
_cell.length_c   1.000
_cell.angle_alpha   90.00
_cell.angle_beta   90.00
_cell.angle_gamma   90.00
#
_symmetry.space_group_name_H-M   'P 1'
#
loop_
_entity.id
_entity.type
_entity.pdbx_description
1 polymer ?
#
loop_
_entity_poly.entity_id
_entity_poly.type
_entity_poly.pdbx_seq_one_letter_code
_entity_poly.pdbx_strand_id
1 'polypeptide(L)'
;MARKFMKLIVLIPLCLLIGCSDDSTTSSAAGGSTDAGDWWAVDAGQVQDTEPSDSGGGQIDQACLDACKKKGQSDEVCEDSCGAGSGGANVDKTCYDGCIAKGQSKEVCTKACGGGKDDGKGDGKGDGKGDGKGDGETVTYDSCYSGCIGKTGNKTFCDDGCKCLVTCLEEGTQYDTCIAQCFTQKGDDKGDDKGDGKGDGKGDGKGDGETINYAQPCYNDCLKQGESKENCAKACPPEKVASWSSVHGNIIAAQCSGGYCHGGGAGSLQLTGNSDADYDALMKGTAKDAGACAAGAYVVPGKSAQSLLWLKVDASAQHDCGGKMPAGSKGLSPEQSQLIKDWIDAGAKK
;
A
#
# COMPACT_ATOMS: atom_id res chain seq x y z
N MET A 1 50.67 -40.73 -3.20
CA MET A 1 49.88 -40.88 -1.97
C MET A 1 48.41 -40.83 -2.33
N ALA A 2 47.76 -42.00 -2.41
CA ALA A 2 46.39 -42.15 -2.88
C ALA A 2 45.39 -41.85 -1.74
N ARG A 3 44.42 -40.95 -1.99
CA ARG A 3 43.30 -40.69 -1.05
C ARG A 3 42.08 -41.47 -1.52
N LYS A 4 41.60 -42.35 -0.63
CA LYS A 4 40.46 -43.26 -0.79
C LYS A 4 39.14 -42.48 -0.87
N PHE A 5 38.34 -42.81 -1.87
CA PHE A 5 36.90 -42.53 -1.92
C PHE A 5 36.17 -43.46 -0.95
N MET A 6 35.36 -42.90 -0.05
CA MET A 6 34.48 -43.65 0.85
C MET A 6 33.04 -43.49 0.34
N LYS A 7 32.52 -44.54 -0.28
CA LYS A 7 31.11 -44.68 -0.69
C LYS A 7 30.27 -44.96 0.56
N LEU A 8 29.39 -44.03 0.93
CA LEU A 8 28.33 -44.26 1.90
C LEU A 8 27.14 -44.87 1.16
N ILE A 9 26.91 -46.16 1.37
CA ILE A 9 25.72 -46.90 0.93
C ILE A 9 24.71 -46.78 2.07
N VAL A 10 23.61 -46.05 1.83
CA VAL A 10 22.45 -46.05 2.73
C VAL A 10 21.45 -47.06 2.20
N LEU A 11 21.30 -48.16 2.94
CA LEU A 11 20.26 -49.16 2.79
C LEU A 11 18.96 -48.62 3.41
N ILE A 12 17.91 -48.45 2.61
CA ILE A 12 16.54 -48.22 3.09
C ILE A 12 15.77 -49.53 2.93
N PRO A 13 15.14 -50.06 3.99
CA PRO A 13 14.45 -51.34 3.95
C PRO A 13 13.11 -51.24 3.20
N LEU A 14 13.00 -52.11 2.21
CA LEU A 14 11.81 -52.50 1.48
C LEU A 14 10.87 -53.28 2.43
N CYS A 15 9.75 -52.69 2.84
CA CYS A 15 8.70 -53.42 3.55
C CYS A 15 7.57 -53.75 2.57
N LEU A 16 7.50 -55.03 2.21
CA LEU A 16 6.44 -55.65 1.40
C LEU A 16 5.09 -55.66 2.13
N LEU A 17 4.05 -55.25 1.40
CA LEU A 17 2.82 -55.99 1.10
C LEU A 17 2.24 -56.93 2.18
N ILE A 18 1.09 -56.53 2.73
CA ILE A 18 -0.02 -57.45 3.02
C ILE A 18 -1.28 -56.83 2.42
N GLY A 19 -1.87 -57.53 1.45
CA GLY A 19 -3.20 -57.25 0.93
C GLY A 19 -4.26 -58.09 1.64
N CYS A 20 -5.48 -57.54 1.70
CA CYS A 20 -6.73 -58.30 1.69
C CYS A 20 -7.72 -57.55 0.80
N SER A 21 -8.13 -58.20 -0.29
CA SER A 21 -9.38 -57.92 -1.00
C SER A 21 -10.55 -58.47 -0.19
N ASP A 22 -11.72 -57.84 -0.26
CA ASP A 22 -12.90 -58.44 -0.90
C ASP A 22 -14.08 -57.45 -0.99
N ASP A 23 -14.76 -57.56 -2.14
CA ASP A 23 -15.99 -56.93 -2.60
C ASP A 23 -17.21 -57.08 -1.67
N SER A 24 -18.10 -56.08 -1.66
CA SER A 24 -19.55 -56.30 -1.82
C SER A 24 -20.35 -54.99 -1.91
N THR A 25 -20.88 -54.73 -3.12
CA THR A 25 -22.28 -54.39 -3.44
C THR A 25 -23.06 -53.32 -2.64
N THR A 26 -23.37 -52.24 -3.37
CA THR A 26 -24.68 -51.54 -3.52
C THR A 26 -25.50 -51.17 -2.29
N SER A 27 -25.71 -49.86 -2.11
CA SER A 27 -27.05 -49.28 -2.01
C SER A 27 -27.02 -47.76 -2.17
N SER A 28 -27.77 -47.28 -3.14
CA SER A 28 -28.19 -45.89 -3.31
C SER A 28 -28.89 -45.38 -2.06
N ALA A 29 -28.46 -44.23 -1.54
CA ALA A 29 -29.28 -43.38 -0.70
C ALA A 29 -28.94 -41.93 -1.01
N ALA A 30 -29.86 -41.25 -1.69
CA ALA A 30 -29.90 -39.82 -1.78
C ALA A 30 -30.05 -39.25 -0.36
N GLY A 31 -28.99 -38.62 0.12
CA GLY A 31 -28.99 -37.78 1.31
C GLY A 31 -28.49 -36.41 0.90
N GLY A 32 -29.39 -35.44 0.83
CA GLY A 32 -29.07 -34.07 0.43
C GLY A 32 -28.03 -33.47 1.36
N SER A 33 -26.88 -33.12 0.80
CA SER A 33 -25.98 -32.12 1.37
C SER A 33 -26.72 -30.79 1.31
N THR A 34 -27.13 -30.27 2.46
CA THR A 34 -27.44 -28.85 2.56
C THR A 34 -26.12 -28.11 2.47
N ASP A 35 -25.78 -27.71 1.25
CA ASP A 35 -24.67 -26.83 0.96
C ASP A 35 -24.87 -25.53 1.74
N ALA A 36 -23.99 -25.31 2.73
CA ALA A 36 -23.86 -24.06 3.46
C ALA A 36 -23.14 -23.02 2.58
N GLY A 37 -23.72 -22.75 1.41
CA GLY A 37 -23.08 -22.00 0.33
C GLY A 37 -24.02 -21.02 -0.35
N ASP A 38 -24.91 -20.34 0.38
CA ASP A 38 -25.72 -19.24 -0.18
C ASP A 38 -26.19 -18.28 0.92
N TRP A 39 -25.34 -17.31 1.26
CA TRP A 39 -25.70 -16.18 2.15
C TRP A 39 -25.49 -14.81 1.48
N TRP A 40 -25.25 -14.77 0.16
CA TRP A 40 -25.08 -13.51 -0.59
C TRP A 40 -26.18 -13.23 -1.62
N ALA A 41 -27.23 -14.07 -1.71
CA ALA A 41 -28.39 -13.81 -2.55
C ALA A 41 -29.51 -13.13 -1.74
N VAL A 42 -29.46 -11.81 -1.60
CA VAL A 42 -30.61 -10.98 -1.21
C VAL A 42 -30.92 -10.02 -2.37
N ASP A 43 -32.12 -10.21 -2.93
CA ASP A 43 -32.91 -9.31 -3.81
C ASP A 43 -32.23 -8.62 -4.99
N ALA A 44 -32.22 -9.30 -6.15
CA ALA A 44 -32.36 -8.63 -7.44
C ALA A 44 -33.85 -8.62 -7.83
N GLY A 45 -34.58 -7.62 -7.33
CA GLY A 45 -35.91 -7.30 -7.81
C GLY A 45 -35.88 -6.97 -9.29
N GLN A 46 -36.80 -7.58 -10.05
CA GLN A 46 -37.01 -7.34 -11.48
C GLN A 46 -37.18 -5.84 -11.77
N VAL A 47 -36.27 -5.28 -12.57
CA VAL A 47 -36.53 -4.03 -13.30
C VAL A 47 -37.20 -4.39 -14.62
N GLN A 48 -38.43 -3.92 -14.77
CA GLN A 48 -39.20 -3.97 -16.00
C GLN A 48 -38.53 -3.13 -17.08
N ASP A 49 -38.52 -3.68 -18.30
CA ASP A 49 -38.17 -2.98 -19.52
C ASP A 49 -39.02 -1.72 -19.70
N THR A 50 -38.39 -0.55 -19.66
CA THR A 50 -38.96 0.69 -20.21
C THR A 50 -38.18 1.10 -21.44
N GLU A 51 -38.94 1.35 -22.50
CA GLU A 51 -38.56 1.70 -23.87
C GLU A 51 -37.56 2.86 -24.01
N PRO A 52 -36.83 2.94 -25.15
CA PRO A 52 -35.80 3.95 -25.37
C PRO A 52 -36.40 5.35 -25.44
N SER A 53 -35.98 6.19 -24.49
CA SER A 53 -36.25 7.63 -24.51
C SER A 53 -35.25 8.32 -25.43
N ASP A 54 -35.78 8.82 -26.53
CA ASP A 54 -35.16 9.72 -27.50
C ASP A 54 -34.53 10.93 -26.78
N SER A 55 -33.21 10.91 -26.60
CA SER A 55 -32.44 11.97 -25.95
C SER A 55 -31.57 12.65 -27.00
N GLY A 56 -31.89 13.92 -27.26
CA GLY A 56 -31.26 14.74 -28.28
C GLY A 56 -29.74 14.76 -28.15
N GLY A 57 -29.07 14.35 -29.24
CA GLY A 57 -27.61 14.36 -29.33
C GLY A 57 -27.06 15.76 -29.15
N GLY A 58 -26.45 16.01 -27.99
CA GLY A 58 -25.57 17.16 -27.80
C GLY A 58 -24.37 17.02 -28.72
N GLN A 59 -24.06 18.08 -29.48
CA GLN A 59 -22.88 18.08 -30.34
C GLN A 59 -21.63 18.01 -29.48
N ILE A 60 -20.81 16.97 -29.68
CA ILE A 60 -19.49 16.83 -29.07
C ILE A 60 -18.62 17.99 -29.56
N ASP A 61 -17.84 18.60 -28.65
CA ASP A 61 -16.86 19.60 -29.03
C ASP A 61 -15.72 18.93 -29.82
N GLN A 62 -15.83 19.01 -31.15
CA GLN A 62 -14.88 18.37 -32.07
C GLN A 62 -13.44 18.88 -31.86
N ALA A 63 -13.26 20.15 -31.44
CA ALA A 63 -11.93 20.68 -31.19
C ALA A 63 -11.30 20.07 -29.93
N CYS A 64 -12.10 19.79 -28.90
CA CYS A 64 -11.66 19.04 -27.73
C CYS A 64 -11.27 17.60 -28.09
N LEU A 65 -12.11 16.92 -28.88
CA LEU A 65 -11.87 15.54 -29.31
C LEU A 65 -10.55 15.43 -30.10
N ASP A 66 -10.34 16.32 -31.07
CA ASP A 66 -9.13 16.33 -31.91
C ASP A 66 -7.86 16.60 -31.09
N ALA A 67 -7.93 17.51 -30.11
CA ALA A 67 -6.81 17.80 -29.20
C ALA A 67 -6.49 16.60 -28.28
N CYS A 68 -7.51 15.89 -27.81
CA CYS A 68 -7.36 14.69 -26.99
C CYS A 68 -6.71 13.54 -27.77
N LYS A 69 -7.17 13.28 -29.00
CA LYS A 69 -6.58 12.26 -29.89
C LYS A 69 -5.15 12.59 -30.28
N LYS A 70 -4.81 13.87 -30.49
CA LYS A 70 -3.43 14.30 -30.77
C LYS A 70 -2.46 14.01 -29.61
N LYS A 71 -2.97 13.84 -28.39
CA LYS A 71 -2.20 13.41 -27.20
C LYS A 71 -2.13 11.88 -27.04
N GLY A 72 -2.62 11.11 -28.02
CA GLY A 72 -2.54 9.65 -28.05
C GLY A 72 -3.55 8.92 -27.16
N GLN A 73 -4.62 9.61 -26.71
CA GLN A 73 -5.69 9.00 -25.93
C GLN A 73 -6.67 8.23 -26.83
N SER A 74 -7.39 7.27 -26.25
CA SER A 74 -8.42 6.50 -26.97
C SER A 74 -9.69 7.32 -27.18
N ASP A 75 -10.45 6.95 -28.20
CA ASP A 75 -11.71 7.63 -28.55
C ASP A 75 -12.70 7.65 -27.37
N GLU A 76 -12.77 6.56 -26.60
CA GLU A 76 -13.66 6.42 -25.44
C GLU A 76 -13.28 7.38 -24.29
N VAL A 77 -11.98 7.56 -24.03
CA VAL A 77 -11.47 8.54 -23.05
C VAL A 77 -11.74 9.97 -23.51
N CYS A 78 -11.60 10.23 -24.81
CA CYS A 78 -11.84 11.54 -25.39
C CYS A 78 -13.33 11.90 -25.43
N GLU A 79 -14.21 10.94 -25.70
CA GLU A 79 -15.65 11.15 -25.70
C GLU A 79 -16.20 11.42 -24.29
N ASP A 80 -15.70 10.72 -23.27
CA ASP A 80 -16.09 11.00 -21.88
C ASP A 80 -15.60 12.38 -21.41
N SER A 81 -14.38 12.75 -21.79
CA SER A 81 -13.78 14.04 -21.42
C SER A 81 -14.38 15.24 -22.16
N CYS A 82 -14.81 15.04 -23.40
CA CYS A 82 -15.33 16.09 -24.29
C CYS A 82 -16.86 16.03 -24.48
N GLY A 83 -17.53 15.08 -23.81
CA GLY A 83 -18.97 14.86 -23.88
C GLY A 83 -19.77 16.02 -23.28
N ALA A 84 -20.82 16.42 -23.98
CA ALA A 84 -21.67 17.54 -23.59
C ALA A 84 -22.54 17.17 -22.38
N GLY A 85 -22.34 17.86 -21.24
CA GLY A 85 -23.42 18.07 -20.27
C GLY A 85 -23.11 17.74 -18.81
N SER A 86 -22.48 18.68 -18.11
CA SER A 86 -22.76 19.02 -16.70
C SER A 86 -21.80 20.13 -16.27
N GLY A 87 -21.82 21.25 -16.99
CA GLY A 87 -21.23 22.49 -16.50
C GLY A 87 -22.14 23.00 -15.39
N GLY A 88 -21.80 22.74 -14.13
CA GLY A 88 -22.43 23.39 -13.00
C GLY A 88 -22.37 24.90 -13.21
N ALA A 89 -23.51 25.57 -13.12
CA ALA A 89 -23.60 27.02 -13.24
C ALA A 89 -22.62 27.67 -12.25
N ASN A 90 -21.83 28.63 -12.74
CA ASN A 90 -20.84 29.46 -12.01
C ASN A 90 -19.36 29.05 -12.06
N VAL A 91 -18.91 28.34 -13.09
CA VAL A 91 -17.46 28.23 -13.36
C VAL A 91 -17.06 29.25 -14.42
N ASP A 92 -16.03 30.07 -14.14
CA ASP A 92 -15.45 30.96 -15.15
C ASP A 92 -14.89 30.11 -16.31
N LYS A 93 -15.54 30.21 -17.47
CA LYS A 93 -15.25 29.36 -18.64
C LYS A 93 -13.79 29.51 -19.10
N THR A 94 -13.25 30.74 -19.07
CA THR A 94 -11.88 31.00 -19.50
C THR A 94 -10.85 30.37 -18.55
N CYS A 95 -11.09 30.45 -17.24
CA CYS A 95 -10.29 29.75 -16.24
C CYS A 95 -10.37 28.23 -16.42
N TYR A 96 -11.58 27.71 -16.58
CA TYR A 96 -11.81 26.27 -16.68
C TYR A 96 -11.15 25.68 -17.94
N ASP A 97 -11.36 26.31 -19.10
CA ASP A 97 -10.74 25.87 -20.36
C ASP A 97 -9.21 25.94 -20.28
N GLY A 98 -8.65 26.97 -19.64
CA GLY A 98 -7.21 27.09 -19.40
C GLY A 98 -6.66 26.02 -18.46
N CYS A 99 -7.44 25.61 -17.46
CA CYS A 99 -7.09 24.54 -16.51
C CYS A 99 -7.09 23.16 -17.18
N ILE A 100 -8.11 22.88 -18.00
CA ILE A 100 -8.16 21.64 -18.81
C ILE A 100 -7.05 21.61 -19.86
N ALA A 101 -6.75 22.74 -20.50
CA ALA A 101 -5.65 22.83 -21.47
C ALA A 101 -4.29 22.49 -20.83
N LYS A 102 -4.12 22.77 -19.53
CA LYS A 102 -2.95 22.39 -18.71
C LYS A 102 -2.97 20.92 -18.25
N GLY A 103 -3.97 20.14 -18.65
CA GLY A 103 -4.05 18.71 -18.39
C GLY A 103 -4.62 18.33 -17.02
N GLN A 104 -5.28 19.27 -16.33
CA GLN A 104 -5.92 19.01 -15.04
C GLN A 104 -7.28 18.33 -15.24
N SER A 105 -7.78 17.62 -14.22
CA SER A 105 -9.08 16.96 -14.27
C SER A 105 -10.25 17.96 -14.15
N LYS A 106 -11.42 17.55 -14.64
CA LYS A 106 -12.67 18.32 -14.54
C LYS A 106 -12.97 18.78 -13.10
N GLU A 107 -12.87 17.88 -12.12
CA GLU A 107 -13.13 18.21 -10.71
C GLU A 107 -12.14 19.23 -10.14
N VAL A 108 -10.85 19.11 -10.48
CA VAL A 108 -9.82 20.09 -10.09
C VAL A 108 -10.13 21.46 -10.70
N CYS A 109 -10.48 21.50 -11.98
CA CYS A 109 -10.78 22.74 -12.68
C CYS A 109 -12.09 23.39 -12.21
N THR A 110 -13.13 22.61 -11.95
CA THR A 110 -14.39 23.12 -11.39
C THR A 110 -14.16 23.73 -10.02
N LYS A 111 -13.35 23.10 -9.17
CA LYS A 111 -13.03 23.62 -7.84
C LYS A 111 -12.16 24.89 -7.92
N ALA A 112 -11.16 24.91 -8.79
CA ALA A 112 -10.25 26.04 -8.95
C ALA A 112 -10.94 27.28 -9.57
N CYS A 113 -11.87 27.06 -10.50
CA CYS A 113 -12.50 28.11 -11.28
C CYS A 113 -13.95 28.44 -10.87
N GLY A 114 -14.51 27.70 -9.91
CA GLY A 114 -15.90 27.85 -9.43
C GLY A 114 -16.12 28.88 -8.33
N GLY A 115 -15.12 29.73 -8.01
CA GLY A 115 -15.20 30.72 -6.94
C GLY A 115 -15.82 32.05 -7.37
N GLY A 116 -17.14 32.12 -7.48
CA GLY A 116 -17.88 33.38 -7.67
C GLY A 116 -18.24 34.06 -6.35
N LYS A 117 -17.54 35.15 -6.02
CA LYS A 117 -17.84 36.25 -5.05
C LYS A 117 -18.92 36.01 -3.97
N ASP A 118 -18.47 35.76 -2.74
CA ASP A 118 -19.24 36.10 -1.54
C ASP A 118 -18.97 37.57 -1.16
N ASP A 119 -19.94 38.45 -1.39
CA ASP A 119 -19.97 39.79 -0.80
C ASP A 119 -20.36 39.68 0.69
N GLY A 120 -19.41 39.28 1.54
CA GLY A 120 -19.65 39.02 2.96
C GLY A 120 -18.56 39.58 3.87
N LYS A 121 -18.76 40.81 4.33
CA LYS A 121 -17.94 41.51 5.34
C LYS A 121 -17.89 40.73 6.67
N GLY A 122 -16.69 40.33 7.10
CA GLY A 122 -16.45 39.76 8.43
C GLY A 122 -14.97 39.77 8.81
N ASP A 123 -14.60 40.65 9.74
CA ASP A 123 -13.29 40.70 10.36
C ASP A 123 -13.11 39.47 11.28
N GLY A 124 -12.14 38.61 10.97
CA GLY A 124 -11.88 37.39 11.74
C GLY A 124 -10.47 36.86 11.54
N LYS A 125 -9.59 37.20 12.48
CA LYS A 125 -8.20 36.74 12.61
C LYS A 125 -8.17 35.24 12.92
N GLY A 126 -7.48 34.43 12.12
CA GLY A 126 -7.28 33.00 12.38
C GLY A 126 -6.10 32.43 11.61
N ASP A 127 -5.06 32.03 12.34
CA ASP A 127 -3.86 31.38 11.83
C ASP A 127 -4.18 29.94 11.39
N GLY A 128 -4.11 29.68 10.07
CA GLY A 128 -4.39 28.39 9.45
C GLY A 128 -3.13 27.71 8.92
N LYS A 129 -2.68 26.68 9.63
CA LYS A 129 -1.59 25.75 9.27
C LYS A 129 -2.10 24.82 8.15
N GLY A 130 -1.55 24.94 6.94
CA GLY A 130 -1.90 24.08 5.80
C GLY A 130 -0.76 23.11 5.47
N ASP A 131 -1.00 21.81 5.66
CA ASP A 131 -0.13 20.75 5.15
C ASP A 131 -0.57 20.43 3.71
N GLY A 132 0.12 21.04 2.75
CA GLY A 132 -0.07 20.82 1.32
C GLY A 132 0.57 19.52 0.87
N LYS A 133 -0.23 18.61 0.32
CA LYS A 133 0.22 17.41 -0.40
C LYS A 133 0.40 17.81 -1.86
N GLY A 134 1.65 18.00 -2.28
CA GLY A 134 2.03 18.50 -3.61
C GLY A 134 2.09 17.40 -4.66
N ASP A 135 1.42 17.68 -5.76
CA ASP A 135 1.37 17.03 -7.06
C ASP A 135 2.66 17.32 -7.85
N GLY A 136 3.56 16.34 -7.93
CA GLY A 136 4.61 16.24 -8.95
C GLY A 136 5.56 17.45 -9.13
N GLU A 137 5.60 18.38 -8.18
CA GLU A 137 6.45 19.56 -8.28
C GLU A 137 7.93 19.15 -8.16
N THR A 138 8.76 19.61 -9.09
CA THR A 138 10.19 19.37 -9.05
C THR A 138 10.77 20.06 -7.81
N VAL A 139 11.31 19.26 -6.89
CA VAL A 139 11.91 19.76 -5.66
C VAL A 139 13.22 20.44 -6.05
N THR A 140 13.26 21.77 -5.89
CA THR A 140 14.49 22.55 -6.09
C THR A 140 15.17 22.77 -4.75
N TYR A 141 16.46 23.07 -4.81
CA TYR A 141 17.22 23.47 -3.63
C TYR A 141 16.54 24.63 -2.88
N ASP A 142 16.08 25.64 -3.62
CA ASP A 142 15.46 26.85 -3.04
C ASP A 142 14.10 26.57 -2.39
N SER A 143 13.28 25.70 -2.99
CA SER A 143 11.99 25.30 -2.40
C SER A 143 12.18 24.45 -1.14
N CYS A 144 13.16 23.54 -1.15
CA CYS A 144 13.56 22.79 0.03
C CYS A 144 14.10 23.70 1.14
N TYR A 145 15.06 24.57 0.82
CA TYR A 145 15.78 25.40 1.80
C TYR A 145 14.83 26.38 2.50
N SER A 146 13.96 27.04 1.72
CA SER A 146 12.96 27.97 2.26
C SER A 146 11.96 27.27 3.17
N GLY A 147 11.51 26.06 2.78
CA GLY A 147 10.62 25.25 3.61
C GLY A 147 11.28 24.75 4.90
N CYS A 148 12.57 24.38 4.85
CA CYS A 148 13.32 23.91 6.01
C CYS A 148 13.62 25.03 7.01
N ILE A 149 14.08 26.20 6.53
CA ILE A 149 14.38 27.35 7.40
C ILE A 149 13.15 27.82 8.14
N GLY A 150 11.99 27.87 7.47
CA GLY A 150 10.73 28.27 8.09
C GLY A 150 10.30 27.34 9.23
N LYS A 151 10.77 26.08 9.24
CA LYS A 151 10.42 25.08 10.25
C LYS A 151 11.45 24.93 11.37
N THR A 152 12.74 25.00 11.06
CA THR A 152 13.81 24.65 12.02
C THR A 152 14.65 25.84 12.48
N GLY A 153 14.74 26.91 11.69
CA GLY A 153 15.62 28.05 11.93
C GLY A 153 17.13 27.77 11.80
N ASN A 154 17.56 26.53 11.53
CA ASN A 154 18.98 26.16 11.45
C ASN A 154 19.49 26.16 10.00
N LYS A 155 20.24 27.21 9.65
CA LYS A 155 20.76 27.41 8.29
C LYS A 155 21.67 26.31 7.79
N THR A 156 22.60 25.83 8.62
CA THR A 156 23.59 24.81 8.21
C THR A 156 22.94 23.46 8.04
N PHE A 157 22.00 23.11 8.94
CA PHE A 157 21.22 21.88 8.81
C PHE A 157 20.38 21.87 7.53
N CYS A 158 19.70 22.97 7.23
CA CYS A 158 18.90 23.08 6.01
C CYS A 158 19.74 23.10 4.73
N ASP A 159 20.92 23.71 4.77
CA ASP A 159 21.84 23.76 3.62
C ASP A 159 22.34 22.35 3.27
N ASP A 160 22.86 21.63 4.27
CA ASP A 160 23.37 20.27 4.10
C ASP A 160 22.26 19.28 3.71
N GLY A 161 21.11 19.34 4.38
CA GLY A 161 19.98 18.44 4.11
C GLY A 161 19.36 18.66 2.73
N CYS A 162 19.19 19.92 2.30
CA CYS A 162 18.63 20.20 0.98
C CYS A 162 19.59 19.87 -0.17
N LYS A 163 20.90 20.03 0.01
CA LYS A 163 21.90 19.56 -0.98
C LYS A 163 21.82 18.05 -1.13
N CYS A 164 21.78 17.32 -0.02
CA CYS A 164 21.62 15.88 -0.04
C CYS A 164 20.30 15.45 -0.72
N LEU A 165 19.18 16.12 -0.42
CA LEU A 165 17.86 15.78 -0.97
C LEU A 165 17.84 15.89 -2.49
N VAL A 166 18.38 16.99 -3.05
CA VAL A 166 18.43 17.20 -4.50
C VAL A 166 19.29 16.14 -5.17
N THR A 167 20.49 15.86 -4.66
CA THR A 167 21.36 14.80 -5.20
C THR A 167 20.68 13.43 -5.15
N CYS A 168 20.02 13.10 -4.04
CA CYS A 168 19.32 11.83 -3.89
C CYS A 168 18.15 11.67 -4.90
N LEU A 169 17.43 12.76 -5.18
CA LEU A 169 16.36 12.77 -6.19
C LEU A 169 16.92 12.67 -7.62
N GLU A 170 18.05 13.32 -7.92
CA GLU A 170 18.75 13.21 -9.21
C GLU A 170 19.24 11.78 -9.48
N GLU A 171 19.59 11.04 -8.43
CA GLU A 171 19.93 9.61 -8.50
C GLU A 171 18.71 8.70 -8.71
N GLY A 172 17.49 9.26 -8.75
CA GLY A 172 16.25 8.53 -8.99
C GLY A 172 15.65 7.85 -7.75
N THR A 173 16.11 8.21 -6.56
CA THR A 173 15.58 7.69 -5.30
C THR A 173 14.23 8.34 -4.96
N GLN A 174 13.33 7.59 -4.32
CA GLN A 174 12.02 8.13 -3.93
C GLN A 174 12.15 9.23 -2.87
N TYR A 175 11.28 10.25 -2.97
CA TYR A 175 11.31 11.44 -2.12
C TYR A 175 11.35 11.14 -0.61
N ASP A 176 10.48 10.26 -0.12
CA ASP A 176 10.41 9.94 1.31
C ASP A 176 11.72 9.30 1.82
N THR A 177 12.35 8.47 0.99
CA THR A 177 13.66 7.87 1.28
C THR A 177 14.74 8.94 1.33
N CYS A 178 14.74 9.88 0.38
CA CYS A 178 15.70 10.97 0.37
C CYS A 178 15.54 11.91 1.57
N ILE A 179 14.30 12.22 1.97
CA ILE A 179 14.03 13.03 3.16
C ILE A 179 14.56 12.33 4.42
N ALA A 180 14.28 11.03 4.57
CA ALA A 180 14.79 10.26 5.68
C ALA A 180 16.33 10.29 5.70
N GLN A 181 17.00 9.96 4.60
CA GLN A 181 18.46 9.89 4.55
C GLN A 181 19.13 11.25 4.81
N CYS A 182 18.57 12.33 4.26
CA CYS A 182 19.23 13.63 4.26
C CYS A 182 18.96 14.46 5.52
N PHE A 183 17.92 14.13 6.28
CA PHE A 183 17.52 14.92 7.45
C PHE A 183 17.50 14.14 8.77
N THR A 184 17.82 12.84 8.80
CA THR A 184 17.70 12.04 10.04
C THR A 184 18.92 11.98 10.95
N GLN A 185 20.12 12.45 10.60
CA GLN A 185 21.23 12.51 11.59
C GLN A 185 22.43 13.37 11.16
N LYS A 186 22.70 14.42 11.94
CA LYS A 186 24.03 15.03 12.09
C LYS A 186 24.18 15.51 13.54
N GLY A 187 24.37 14.54 14.45
CA GLY A 187 24.73 14.78 15.84
C GLY A 187 26.22 14.64 16.10
N ASP A 188 26.90 13.74 15.39
CA ASP A 188 28.26 13.34 15.74
C ASP A 188 29.14 13.38 14.49
N ASP A 189 29.98 14.41 14.41
CA ASP A 189 31.35 14.36 13.88
C ASP A 189 31.75 15.72 13.31
N LYS A 190 32.22 16.59 14.21
CA LYS A 190 33.39 17.45 13.99
C LYS A 190 33.83 18.06 15.32
N GLY A 191 34.79 17.41 15.96
CA GLY A 191 35.40 17.87 17.20
C GLY A 191 36.79 17.26 17.39
N ASP A 192 37.70 17.49 16.44
CA ASP A 192 39.13 17.48 16.76
C ASP A 192 39.45 18.78 17.52
N ASP A 193 39.43 18.76 18.86
CA ASP A 193 40.49 19.43 19.63
C ASP A 193 40.56 18.94 21.09
N LYS A 194 41.78 18.92 21.60
CA LYS A 194 42.20 18.32 22.86
C LYS A 194 41.67 19.09 24.08
N GLY A 195 41.14 18.37 25.06
CA GLY A 195 40.87 18.93 26.39
C GLY A 195 40.58 17.86 27.43
N ASP A 196 41.55 17.60 28.30
CA ASP A 196 41.41 16.74 29.48
C ASP A 196 40.34 17.32 30.43
N GLY A 197 39.25 16.58 30.64
CA GLY A 197 38.15 17.00 31.50
C GLY A 197 37.32 15.83 32.00
N LYS A 198 37.65 15.38 33.22
CA LYS A 198 36.95 14.32 33.97
C LYS A 198 35.55 14.79 34.37
N GLY A 199 34.51 14.05 33.97
CA GLY A 199 33.12 14.32 34.38
C GLY A 199 32.22 13.11 34.20
N ASP A 200 31.76 12.55 35.32
CA ASP A 200 30.82 11.43 35.39
C ASP A 200 29.40 11.93 35.09
N GLY A 201 28.80 11.46 33.99
CA GLY A 201 27.46 11.87 33.55
C GLY A 201 26.70 10.69 32.93
N LYS A 202 25.87 10.06 33.75
CA LYS A 202 24.94 8.98 33.39
C LYS A 202 23.75 9.59 32.65
N GLY A 203 23.51 9.18 31.41
CA GLY A 203 22.35 9.59 30.61
C GLY A 203 21.87 8.44 29.74
N ASP A 204 20.70 7.89 30.10
CA ASP A 204 20.09 6.75 29.43
C ASP A 204 19.50 7.18 28.08
N GLY A 205 20.13 6.72 26.99
CA GLY A 205 19.66 6.93 25.63
C GLY A 205 18.47 6.04 25.29
N LYS A 206 17.37 6.65 24.87
CA LYS A 206 16.25 5.98 24.20
C LYS A 206 15.93 6.77 22.93
N GLY A 207 16.66 6.45 21.87
CA GLY A 207 16.33 6.83 20.50
C GLY A 207 15.95 5.56 19.76
N ASP A 208 14.67 5.41 19.46
CA ASP A 208 14.10 4.44 18.53
C ASP A 208 14.38 4.89 17.09
N GLY A 209 15.67 4.95 16.74
CA GLY A 209 16.09 5.05 15.36
C GLY A 209 15.75 3.73 14.65
N GLU A 210 14.64 3.73 13.91
CA GLU A 210 14.26 2.64 13.00
C GLU A 210 15.41 2.41 12.02
N THR A 211 16.21 1.40 12.32
CA THR A 211 17.37 1.03 11.51
C THR A 211 16.82 0.40 10.24
N ILE A 212 17.14 0.96 9.08
CA ILE A 212 16.82 0.35 7.78
C ILE A 212 17.63 -0.95 7.71
N ASN A 213 17.01 -2.05 8.13
CA ASN A 213 17.52 -3.38 7.91
C ASN A 213 17.32 -3.63 6.42
N TYR A 214 18.42 -3.59 5.66
CA TYR A 214 18.45 -4.33 4.40
C TYR A 214 17.99 -5.77 4.68
N ALA A 215 17.56 -6.51 3.66
CA ALA A 215 17.39 -7.96 3.77
C ALA A 215 18.74 -8.56 4.20
N GLN A 216 19.01 -8.57 5.51
CA GLN A 216 20.34 -8.71 6.07
C GLN A 216 20.95 -10.05 5.65
N PRO A 217 20.17 -11.13 5.44
CA PRO A 217 20.67 -12.35 4.82
C PRO A 217 21.11 -12.15 3.36
N CYS A 218 20.26 -11.57 2.49
CA CYS A 218 20.58 -11.37 1.07
C CYS A 218 21.80 -10.47 0.89
N TYR A 219 21.80 -9.31 1.55
CA TYR A 219 22.88 -8.33 1.39
C TYR A 219 24.21 -8.89 1.90
N ASN A 220 24.21 -9.57 3.05
CA ASN A 220 25.42 -10.20 3.58
C ASN A 220 25.88 -11.39 2.74
N ASP A 221 24.97 -12.19 2.18
CA ASP A 221 25.34 -13.32 1.32
C ASP A 221 25.85 -12.86 -0.04
N CYS A 222 25.32 -11.75 -0.57
CA CYS A 222 25.87 -11.08 -1.74
C CYS A 222 27.29 -10.55 -1.48
N LEU A 223 27.52 -9.90 -0.33
CA LEU A 223 28.85 -9.44 0.05
C LEU A 223 29.85 -10.61 0.24
N LYS A 224 29.42 -11.73 0.80
CA LYS A 224 30.25 -12.95 0.92
C LYS A 224 30.64 -13.53 -0.43
N GLN A 225 29.85 -13.28 -1.48
CA GLN A 225 30.16 -13.69 -2.85
C GLN A 225 31.17 -12.75 -3.54
N GLY A 226 31.61 -11.68 -2.87
CA GLY A 226 32.61 -10.74 -3.39
C GLY A 226 32.03 -9.63 -4.27
N GLU A 227 30.70 -9.49 -4.31
CA GLU A 227 30.04 -8.41 -5.03
C GLU A 227 30.26 -7.05 -4.34
N SER A 228 30.16 -5.97 -5.12
CA SER A 228 30.28 -4.62 -4.58
C SER A 228 29.06 -4.27 -3.71
N LYS A 229 29.24 -3.35 -2.75
CA LYS A 229 28.13 -2.84 -1.92
C LYS A 229 26.97 -2.28 -2.76
N GLU A 230 27.28 -1.67 -3.90
CA GLU A 230 26.32 -1.11 -4.85
C GLU A 230 25.58 -2.21 -5.62
N ASN A 231 26.29 -3.23 -6.12
CA ASN A 231 25.67 -4.40 -6.73
C ASN A 231 24.80 -5.16 -5.74
N CYS A 232 25.23 -5.27 -4.48
CA CYS A 232 24.44 -5.90 -3.42
C CYS A 232 23.24 -5.08 -3.01
N ALA A 233 23.33 -3.74 -2.96
CA ALA A 233 22.16 -2.90 -2.71
C ALA A 233 21.15 -2.98 -3.86
N LYS A 234 21.62 -3.20 -5.09
CA LYS A 234 20.78 -3.37 -6.28
C LYS A 234 20.18 -4.77 -6.40
N ALA A 235 20.94 -5.80 -6.06
CA ALA A 235 20.52 -7.20 -6.07
C ALA A 235 19.68 -7.59 -4.85
N CYS A 236 19.94 -6.91 -3.73
CA CYS A 236 19.20 -7.00 -2.48
C CYS A 236 18.70 -5.58 -2.15
N PRO A 237 17.71 -5.07 -2.92
CA PRO A 237 17.04 -3.83 -2.56
C PRO A 237 16.67 -3.92 -1.07
N PRO A 238 16.77 -2.82 -0.31
CA PRO A 238 16.37 -2.85 1.10
C PRO A 238 15.02 -3.53 1.14
N GLU A 239 14.95 -4.67 1.85
CA GLU A 239 13.67 -5.35 2.04
C GLU A 239 12.77 -4.25 2.55
N LYS A 240 11.64 -4.02 1.86
CA LYS A 240 10.64 -3.09 2.35
C LYS A 240 10.34 -3.61 3.74
N VAL A 241 10.92 -2.96 4.77
CA VAL A 241 10.84 -3.47 6.14
C VAL A 241 9.36 -3.62 6.37
N ALA A 242 8.94 -4.84 6.68
CA ALA A 242 7.55 -5.18 6.77
C ALA A 242 6.98 -4.46 8.00
N SER A 243 6.54 -3.23 7.75
CA SER A 243 6.03 -2.28 8.71
C SER A 243 4.54 -2.12 8.47
N TRP A 244 3.83 -1.65 9.49
CA TRP A 244 2.43 -1.35 9.34
C TRP A 244 2.19 -0.30 8.23
N SER A 245 3.03 0.73 8.14
CA SER A 245 2.90 1.73 7.06
C SER A 245 3.01 1.10 5.67
N SER A 246 3.93 0.14 5.48
CA SER A 246 4.08 -0.58 4.21
C SER A 246 2.90 -1.51 3.93
N VAL A 247 2.44 -2.27 4.92
CA VAL A 247 1.27 -3.16 4.77
C VAL A 247 0.00 -2.35 4.49
N HIS A 248 -0.20 -1.27 5.25
CA HIS A 248 -1.37 -0.43 5.15
C HIS A 248 -1.42 0.29 3.81
N GLY A 249 -0.38 1.06 3.47
CA GLY A 249 -0.38 1.85 2.24
C GLY A 249 -0.39 1.02 0.96
N ASN A 250 0.34 -0.10 0.91
CA ASN A 250 0.47 -0.88 -0.32
C ASN A 250 -0.63 -1.93 -0.51
N ILE A 251 -1.33 -2.33 0.57
CA ILE A 251 -2.29 -3.44 0.51
C ILE A 251 -3.62 -3.03 1.12
N ILE A 252 -3.65 -2.71 2.43
CA ILE A 252 -4.92 -2.49 3.13
C ILE A 252 -5.67 -1.28 2.56
N ALA A 253 -5.05 -0.11 2.52
CA ALA A 253 -5.63 1.12 1.98
C ALA A 253 -5.92 1.01 0.48
N ALA A 254 -5.03 0.36 -0.27
CA ALA A 254 -5.11 0.30 -1.72
C ALA A 254 -6.15 -0.69 -2.26
N GLN A 255 -6.38 -1.81 -1.56
CA GLN A 255 -7.12 -2.96 -2.11
C GLN A 255 -8.21 -3.50 -1.18
N CYS A 256 -8.10 -3.27 0.13
CA CYS A 256 -9.06 -3.77 1.11
C CYS A 256 -10.03 -2.68 1.59
N SER A 257 -9.55 -1.44 1.68
CA SER A 257 -10.24 -0.28 2.22
C SER A 257 -11.12 0.39 1.18
N GLY A 258 -12.28 0.90 1.59
CA GLY A 258 -13.09 1.78 0.73
C GLY A 258 -14.02 1.09 -0.27
N GLY A 259 -14.17 -0.24 -0.20
CA GLY A 259 -15.08 -1.00 -1.05
C GLY A 259 -16.29 -1.58 -0.33
N TYR A 260 -17.18 -2.17 -1.13
CA TYR A 260 -18.31 -3.01 -0.67
C TYR A 260 -17.88 -4.10 0.33
N CYS A 261 -16.67 -4.66 0.15
CA CYS A 261 -16.20 -5.84 0.89
C CYS A 261 -15.85 -5.56 2.37
N HIS A 262 -15.21 -4.43 2.69
CA HIS A 262 -14.81 -4.10 4.07
C HIS A 262 -15.28 -2.71 4.53
N GLY A 263 -16.18 -2.06 3.79
CA GLY A 263 -16.77 -0.75 4.14
C GLY A 263 -18.02 -0.82 5.03
N GLY A 264 -18.34 -1.98 5.61
CA GLY A 264 -19.49 -2.18 6.53
C GLY A 264 -20.61 -3.07 6.01
N GLY A 265 -20.56 -3.54 4.76
CA GLY A 265 -21.58 -4.41 4.15
C GLY A 265 -21.25 -5.90 4.10
N ALA A 266 -19.98 -6.31 4.19
CA ALA A 266 -19.53 -7.67 3.88
C ALA A 266 -18.63 -8.28 4.97
N GLY A 267 -19.19 -8.34 6.18
CA GLY A 267 -18.58 -9.00 7.33
C GLY A 267 -18.26 -8.04 8.47
N SER A 268 -17.87 -8.61 9.61
CA SER A 268 -17.62 -7.86 10.85
C SER A 268 -16.32 -7.04 10.86
N LEU A 269 -15.43 -7.23 9.88
CA LEU A 269 -14.19 -6.46 9.74
C LEU A 269 -14.44 -5.22 8.88
N GLN A 270 -14.32 -4.04 9.50
CA GLN A 270 -14.39 -2.75 8.82
C GLN A 270 -12.99 -2.19 8.60
N LEU A 271 -12.66 -1.91 7.33
CA LEU A 271 -11.41 -1.28 6.89
C LEU A 271 -11.77 0.00 6.12
N THR A 272 -11.33 1.11 6.68
CA THR A 272 -11.74 2.48 6.31
C THR A 272 -10.70 3.20 5.45
N GLY A 273 -9.48 2.66 5.36
CA GLY A 273 -8.34 3.34 4.76
C GLY A 273 -7.65 4.30 5.71
N ASN A 274 -8.18 4.47 6.93
CA ASN A 274 -7.48 5.18 8.00
C ASN A 274 -6.51 4.23 8.71
N SER A 275 -5.22 4.57 8.66
CA SER A 275 -4.14 3.71 9.17
C SER A 275 -4.31 3.31 10.64
N ASP A 276 -4.77 4.22 11.50
CA ASP A 276 -4.91 3.94 12.92
C ASP A 276 -6.12 3.04 13.21
N ALA A 277 -7.26 3.37 12.59
CA ALA A 277 -8.49 2.60 12.76
C ALA A 277 -8.37 1.18 12.19
N ASP A 278 -7.73 1.05 11.03
CA ASP A 278 -7.55 -0.24 10.36
C ASP A 278 -6.58 -1.14 11.14
N TYR A 279 -5.50 -0.56 11.71
CA TYR A 279 -4.59 -1.29 12.60
C TYR A 279 -5.34 -1.83 13.82
N ASP A 280 -6.11 -0.97 14.49
CA ASP A 280 -6.89 -1.35 15.66
C ASP A 280 -7.94 -2.42 15.33
N ALA A 281 -8.61 -2.30 14.17
CA ALA A 281 -9.59 -3.27 13.71
C ALA A 281 -8.96 -4.66 13.49
N LEU A 282 -7.78 -4.74 12.87
CA LEU A 282 -7.07 -5.99 12.64
C LEU A 282 -6.49 -6.59 13.93
N MET A 283 -5.95 -5.76 14.82
CA MET A 283 -5.27 -6.24 16.03
C MET A 283 -6.24 -6.63 17.15
N LYS A 284 -7.38 -5.95 17.26
CA LYS A 284 -8.40 -6.20 18.31
C LYS A 284 -9.55 -7.06 17.80
N GLY A 285 -9.69 -7.19 16.49
CA GLY A 285 -10.80 -7.89 15.86
C GLY A 285 -10.64 -9.41 15.83
N THR A 286 -11.80 -10.08 15.85
CA THR A 286 -11.92 -11.52 15.68
C THR A 286 -13.02 -11.80 14.67
N ALA A 287 -12.86 -12.87 13.89
CA ALA A 287 -13.87 -13.25 12.93
C ALA A 287 -15.17 -13.69 13.61
N LYS A 288 -16.25 -12.94 13.36
CA LYS A 288 -17.61 -13.39 13.62
C LYS A 288 -18.07 -14.09 12.35
N ASP A 289 -18.45 -15.37 12.46
CA ASP A 289 -19.03 -16.18 11.38
C ASP A 289 -18.07 -16.77 10.33
N ALA A 290 -16.78 -16.96 10.65
CA ALA A 290 -15.81 -17.60 9.74
C ALA A 290 -15.82 -19.15 9.76
N GLY A 291 -16.98 -19.78 9.92
CA GLY A 291 -17.12 -21.24 9.96
C GLY A 291 -16.22 -21.89 11.02
N ALA A 292 -15.33 -22.79 10.60
CA ALA A 292 -14.34 -23.45 11.46
C ALA A 292 -13.37 -22.48 12.18
N CYS A 293 -13.35 -21.22 11.76
CA CYS A 293 -12.48 -20.18 12.31
C CYS A 293 -13.24 -19.06 13.02
N ALA A 294 -14.49 -19.33 13.42
CA ALA A 294 -15.24 -18.44 14.30
C ALA A 294 -14.41 -18.13 15.56
N ALA A 295 -14.41 -16.86 15.97
CA ALA A 295 -13.61 -16.30 17.06
C ALA A 295 -12.07 -16.31 16.87
N GLY A 296 -11.56 -16.70 15.70
CA GLY A 296 -10.13 -16.54 15.40
C GLY A 296 -9.74 -15.06 15.29
N ALA A 297 -8.59 -14.69 15.83
CA ALA A 297 -8.05 -13.33 15.70
C ALA A 297 -7.66 -13.03 14.25
N TYR A 298 -7.91 -11.82 13.78
CA TYR A 298 -7.46 -11.43 12.43
C TYR A 298 -5.93 -11.43 12.34
N VAL A 299 -5.26 -10.91 13.38
CA VAL A 299 -3.81 -10.93 13.52
C VAL A 299 -3.41 -11.51 14.87
N VAL A 300 -2.49 -12.48 14.85
CA VAL A 300 -1.78 -13.01 16.02
C VAL A 300 -0.30 -12.62 15.88
N PRO A 301 0.17 -11.61 16.62
CA PRO A 301 1.56 -11.15 16.55
C PRO A 301 2.58 -12.28 16.70
N GLY A 302 3.54 -12.32 15.78
CA GLY A 302 4.60 -13.34 15.72
C GLY A 302 4.16 -14.70 15.18
N LYS A 303 2.90 -14.85 14.72
CA LYS A 303 2.33 -16.14 14.28
C LYS A 303 1.42 -15.97 13.07
N SER A 304 2.00 -15.69 11.90
CA SER A 304 1.27 -15.61 10.63
C SER A 304 0.39 -16.83 10.34
N ALA A 305 0.90 -18.04 10.58
CA ALA A 305 0.16 -19.29 10.39
C ALA A 305 -1.09 -19.45 11.29
N GLN A 306 -1.23 -18.64 12.34
CA GLN A 306 -2.42 -18.60 13.22
C GLN A 306 -3.27 -17.34 12.98
N SER A 307 -2.82 -16.44 12.10
CA SER A 307 -3.48 -15.17 11.81
C SER A 307 -4.43 -15.32 10.63
N LEU A 308 -5.72 -15.07 10.85
CA LEU A 308 -6.71 -15.22 9.76
C LEU A 308 -6.43 -14.31 8.57
N LEU A 309 -5.86 -13.13 8.78
CA LEU A 309 -5.47 -12.22 7.71
C LEU A 309 -4.54 -12.92 6.71
N TRP A 310 -3.43 -13.48 7.18
CA TRP A 310 -2.46 -14.16 6.30
C TRP A 310 -3.07 -15.41 5.65
N LEU A 311 -3.76 -16.24 6.44
CA LEU A 311 -4.42 -17.44 5.94
C LEU A 311 -5.35 -17.12 4.77
N LYS A 312 -6.14 -16.04 4.88
CA LYS A 312 -7.13 -15.62 3.87
C LYS A 312 -6.52 -15.06 2.59
N VAL A 313 -5.38 -14.37 2.68
CA VAL A 313 -4.80 -13.65 1.54
C VAL A 313 -3.69 -14.42 0.84
N ASP A 314 -3.05 -15.39 1.50
CA ASP A 314 -2.01 -16.19 0.88
C ASP A 314 -2.59 -17.35 0.06
N ALA A 315 -2.15 -17.50 -1.19
CA ALA A 315 -2.67 -18.51 -2.10
C ALA A 315 -2.26 -19.95 -1.73
N SER A 316 -1.15 -20.12 -1.01
CA SER A 316 -0.62 -21.42 -0.62
C SER A 316 -1.14 -21.89 0.74
N ALA A 317 -1.53 -20.95 1.61
CA ALA A 317 -2.03 -21.25 2.95
C ALA A 317 -3.27 -22.15 2.90
N GLN A 318 -3.21 -23.30 3.58
CA GLN A 318 -4.37 -24.19 3.72
C GLN A 318 -5.15 -23.81 4.98
N HIS A 319 -6.46 -23.61 4.85
CA HIS A 319 -7.36 -23.36 5.98
C HIS A 319 -8.81 -23.66 5.61
N ASP A 320 -9.63 -23.96 6.62
CA ASP A 320 -11.06 -24.23 6.47
C ASP A 320 -11.93 -23.00 6.77
N CYS A 321 -11.32 -21.82 6.90
CA CYS A 321 -11.98 -20.57 7.28
C CYS A 321 -12.86 -19.92 6.18
N GLY A 322 -13.41 -20.68 5.23
CA GLY A 322 -14.11 -20.16 4.04
C GLY A 322 -13.17 -19.75 2.90
N GLY A 323 -13.69 -19.05 1.88
CA GLY A 323 -12.93 -18.70 0.67
C GLY A 323 -11.74 -17.74 0.86
N LYS A 324 -10.87 -17.67 -0.14
CA LYS A 324 -9.72 -16.74 -0.22
C LYS A 324 -10.17 -15.30 -0.45
N MET A 325 -9.29 -14.36 -0.08
CA MET A 325 -9.47 -12.93 -0.31
C MET A 325 -8.39 -12.39 -1.27
N PRO A 326 -8.77 -11.57 -2.28
CA PRO A 326 -10.13 -11.12 -2.61
C PRO A 326 -11.09 -12.24 -3.04
N ALA A 327 -12.40 -12.03 -2.87
CA ALA A 327 -13.42 -13.04 -3.20
C ALA A 327 -13.30 -13.47 -4.68
N GLY A 328 -13.44 -14.78 -4.94
CA GLY A 328 -13.29 -15.37 -6.28
C GLY A 328 -11.85 -15.45 -6.78
N SER A 329 -10.87 -14.98 -6.02
CA SER A 329 -9.44 -15.07 -6.37
C SER A 329 -8.75 -16.26 -5.67
N LYS A 330 -7.48 -16.48 -6.02
CA LYS A 330 -6.61 -17.41 -5.30
C LYS A 330 -5.96 -16.80 -4.07
N GLY A 331 -6.07 -15.49 -3.84
CA GLY A 331 -5.27 -14.74 -2.88
C GLY A 331 -4.63 -13.50 -3.51
N LEU A 332 -3.88 -12.74 -2.71
CA LEU A 332 -2.99 -11.67 -3.16
C LEU A 332 -1.79 -12.22 -3.93
N SER A 333 -0.98 -11.32 -4.52
CA SER A 333 0.30 -11.73 -5.12
C SER A 333 1.24 -12.30 -4.05
N PRO A 334 2.19 -13.19 -4.43
CA PRO A 334 3.16 -13.75 -3.48
C PRO A 334 3.93 -12.67 -2.71
N GLU A 335 4.29 -11.57 -3.37
CA GLU A 335 5.03 -10.47 -2.75
C GLU A 335 4.18 -9.72 -1.71
N GLN A 336 2.90 -9.52 -2.00
CA GLN A 336 1.98 -8.85 -1.08
C GLN A 336 1.63 -9.73 0.13
N SER A 337 1.34 -11.03 -0.08
CA SER A 337 1.06 -11.95 1.01
C SER A 337 2.29 -12.16 1.89
N GLN A 338 3.49 -12.19 1.28
CA GLN A 338 4.76 -12.25 1.99
C GLN A 338 5.00 -10.98 2.85
N LEU A 339 4.73 -9.79 2.33
CA LEU A 339 4.84 -8.54 3.11
C LEU A 339 3.95 -8.56 4.36
N ILE A 340 2.71 -9.07 4.24
CA ILE A 340 1.81 -9.25 5.40
C ILE A 340 2.39 -10.29 6.36
N LYS A 341 2.88 -11.43 5.83
CA LYS A 341 3.46 -12.50 6.63
C LYS A 341 4.62 -12.00 7.48
N ASP A 342 5.55 -11.27 6.86
CA ASP A 342 6.75 -10.76 7.52
C ASP A 342 6.42 -9.72 8.58
N TRP A 343 5.46 -8.84 8.30
CA TRP A 343 4.99 -7.87 9.29
C TRP A 343 4.37 -8.56 10.52
N ILE A 344 3.51 -9.57 10.30
CA ILE A 344 2.92 -10.35 11.39
C ILE A 344 4.00 -11.09 12.17
N ASP A 345 4.91 -11.80 11.49
CA ASP A 345 5.96 -12.59 12.13
C ASP A 345 6.98 -11.71 12.88
N ALA A 346 7.18 -10.46 12.45
CA ALA A 346 7.94 -9.43 13.17
C ALA A 346 7.21 -8.86 14.41
N GLY A 347 6.02 -9.37 14.73
CA GLY A 347 5.22 -8.99 15.88
C GLY A 347 4.13 -7.96 15.58
N ALA A 348 3.77 -7.76 14.31
CA ALA A 348 2.70 -6.88 13.85
C ALA A 348 2.79 -5.47 14.45
N LYS A 349 4.00 -4.92 14.54
CA LYS A 349 4.23 -3.60 15.12
C LYS A 349 3.68 -2.50 14.23
N LYS A 350 3.19 -1.45 14.86
CA LYS A 350 2.74 -0.24 14.18
C LYS A 350 3.93 0.58 13.71
#